data_AF-A0A959V1V2-F1
#
_entry.id   AF-A0A959V1V2-F1
#
_cell.length_a   1.000
_cell.length_b   1.000
_cell.length_c   1.000
_cell.angle_alpha   90.00
_cell.angle_beta   90.00
_cell.angle_gamma   90.00
#
_symmetry.space_group_name_H-M   'P 1'
#
loop_
_entity.id
_entity.type
_entity.pdbx_description
1 polymer ?
#
loop_
_entity_poly.entity_id
_entity_poly.type
_entity_poly.pdbx_seq_one_letter_code
_entity_poly.pdbx_strand_id
1 'polypeptide(L)' 'PEQAEFFNSFFDKLAGGKGLREAIIRGDSEETIRASWRTGLDDFKKVRAKYLLYPDFTP' A
#
# COMPACT_ATOMS: atom_id res chain seq x y z
N PRO A 1 17.40 18.30 1.98
CA PRO A 1 18.06 17.67 3.15
C PRO A 1 17.08 16.87 4.02
N GLU A 2 15.97 17.46 4.47
CA GLU A 2 14.98 16.79 5.36
C GLU A 2 14.23 15.60 4.73
N GLN A 3 13.89 15.67 3.43
CA GLN A 3 13.18 14.57 2.77
C GLN A 3 13.98 13.26 2.73
N ALA A 4 15.31 13.34 2.67
CA ALA A 4 16.18 12.17 2.70
C ALA A 4 16.28 11.54 4.10
N GLU A 5 16.05 12.31 5.18
CA GLU A 5 15.99 11.77 6.54
C GLU A 5 14.65 11.11 6.84
N PHE A 6 13.54 11.65 6.30
CA PHE A 6 12.22 11.04 6.48
C PHE A 6 12.14 9.63 5.85
N PHE A 7 12.65 9.47 4.63
CA PHE A 7 12.69 8.17 3.95
C PHE A 7 14.00 7.43 4.23
N ASN A 8 14.09 6.81 5.40
CA ASN A 8 15.24 5.95 5.73
C ASN A 8 15.34 4.71 4.81
N SER A 9 16.46 3.99 4.91
CA SER A 9 16.76 2.82 4.06
C SER A 9 15.79 1.63 4.19
N PHE A 10 14.90 1.64 5.18
CA PHE A 10 13.92 0.59 5.43
C PHE A 10 12.52 0.93 4.93
N PHE A 11 12.26 2.19 4.55
CA PHE A 11 10.91 2.63 4.15
C PHE A 11 10.33 1.75 3.05
N ASP A 12 11.06 1.54 1.95
CA ASP A 12 10.59 0.71 0.83
C ASP A 12 10.37 -0.75 1.23
N LYS A 13 11.17 -1.27 2.17
CA LYS A 13 11.05 -2.65 2.63
C LYS A 13 9.75 -2.85 3.41
N LEU A 14 9.41 -1.88 4.25
CA LEU A 14 8.16 -1.89 5.02
C LEU A 14 6.94 -1.61 4.13
N ALA A 15 7.10 -0.71 3.15
CA ALA A 15 6.04 -0.37 2.20
C ALA A 15 5.82 -1.44 1.11
N GLY A 16 6.67 -2.47 1.03
CA GLY A 16 6.59 -3.51 0.01
C GLY A 16 7.04 -3.06 -1.39
N GLY A 17 7.78 -1.94 -1.49
CA GLY A 17 8.30 -1.40 -2.74
C GLY A 17 8.54 0.11 -2.71
N LYS A 18 8.97 0.67 -3.84
CA LYS A 18 9.29 2.10 -3.98
C LYS A 18 8.07 3.01 -4.20
N GLY A 19 6.95 2.43 -4.64
CA GLY A 19 5.80 3.17 -5.16
C GLY A 19 5.19 4.17 -4.17
N LEU A 20 5.11 3.81 -2.88
CA LEU A 20 4.58 4.71 -1.86
C LEU A 20 5.47 5.95 -1.66
N ARG A 21 6.79 5.75 -1.53
CA ARG A 21 7.73 6.87 -1.37
C ARG A 21 7.66 7.79 -2.58
N GLU A 22 7.70 7.22 -3.78
CA GLU A 22 7.69 7.99 -5.02
C GLU A 22 6.41 8.83 -5.14
N ALA A 23 5.26 8.28 -4.76
CA ALA A 23 4.00 9.01 -4.75
C ALA A 23 4.00 10.18 -3.76
N ILE A 24 4.52 9.98 -2.54
CA ILE A 24 4.65 11.05 -1.55
C ILE A 24 5.60 12.14 -2.02
N ILE A 25 6.76 11.77 -2.62
CA ILE A 25 7.72 12.75 -3.15
C ILE A 25 7.13 13.55 -4.32
N ARG A 26 6.27 12.93 -5.15
CA ARG A 26 5.54 13.64 -6.21
C ARG A 26 4.46 14.59 -5.68
N GLY A 27 4.10 14.49 -4.39
CA GLY A 27 3.02 15.28 -3.80
C GLY A 27 1.63 14.74 -4.10
N ASP A 28 1.50 13.45 -4.42
CA ASP A 28 0.21 12.81 -4.60
C ASP A 28 -0.59 12.87 -3.28
N SER A 29 -1.91 13.10 -3.36
CA SER A 29 -2.76 13.15 -2.16
C SER A 29 -2.89 11.77 -1.51
N GLU A 30 -3.16 11.72 -0.21
CA GLU A 30 -3.38 10.47 0.50
C GLU A 30 -4.51 9.64 -0.15
N GLU A 31 -5.60 10.30 -0.55
CA GLU A 31 -6.73 9.66 -1.21
C GLU A 31 -6.32 9.01 -2.52
N THR A 32 -5.48 9.70 -3.30
CA THR A 32 -4.96 9.21 -4.58
C THR A 32 -4.05 8.00 -4.35
N ILE A 33 -3.14 8.08 -3.37
CA ILE A 33 -2.25 6.98 -2.99
C ILE A 33 -3.06 5.76 -2.56
N ARG A 34 -4.08 5.93 -1.68
CA ARG A 34 -4.94 4.84 -1.24
C ARG A 34 -5.78 4.25 -2.38
N ALA A 35 -6.27 5.08 -3.29
CA ALA A 35 -7.01 4.63 -4.46
C ALA A 35 -6.15 3.74 -5.36
N SER A 36 -4.85 4.05 -5.50
CA SER A 36 -3.92 3.23 -6.29
C SER A 36 -3.80 1.78 -5.82
N TRP A 37 -4.03 1.52 -4.52
CA TRP A 37 -3.97 0.16 -3.95
C TRP A 37 -5.24 -0.64 -4.19
N ARG A 38 -6.36 0.00 -4.53
CA ARG A 38 -7.69 -0.62 -4.58
C ARG A 38 -7.71 -1.84 -5.48
N THR A 39 -7.19 -1.73 -6.70
CA THR A 39 -7.17 -2.82 -7.67
C THR A 39 -6.41 -4.03 -7.16
N GLY A 40 -5.19 -3.83 -6.63
CA GLY A 40 -4.39 -4.93 -6.08
C GLY A 40 -5.02 -5.57 -4.84
N LEU A 41 -5.65 -4.77 -3.98
CA LEU A 41 -6.38 -5.28 -2.81
C LEU A 41 -7.60 -6.11 -3.23
N ASP A 42 -8.34 -5.66 -4.23
CA ASP A 42 -9.52 -6.38 -4.71
C ASP A 42 -9.15 -7.70 -5.42
N ASP A 43 -8.02 -7.74 -6.12
CA ASP A 43 -7.49 -8.98 -6.69
C ASP A 43 -6.97 -9.92 -5.59
N PHE A 44 -6.27 -9.41 -4.59
CA PHE A 44 -5.80 -10.22 -3.47
C PHE A 44 -6.96 -10.81 -2.66
N LYS A 45 -8.05 -10.07 -2.46
CA LYS A 45 -9.25 -10.59 -1.79
C LYS A 45 -9.82 -11.83 -2.49
N LYS A 46 -9.84 -11.86 -3.83
CA LYS A 46 -10.27 -13.04 -4.60
C LYS A 46 -9.38 -14.26 -4.35
N VAL A 47 -8.07 -14.05 -4.23
CA VAL A 47 -7.11 -15.12 -3.90
C VAL A 47 -7.29 -15.57 -2.45
N ARG A 48 -7.35 -14.63 -1.52
CA ARG A 48 -7.49 -14.87 -0.07
C ARG A 48 -8.74 -15.66 0.28
N ALA A 49 -9.85 -15.43 -0.44
CA ALA A 49 -11.13 -16.10 -0.20
C ALA A 49 -11.04 -17.63 -0.17
N LYS A 50 -10.12 -18.23 -0.94
CA LYS A 50 -9.91 -19.69 -0.99
C LYS A 50 -9.35 -20.28 0.30
N TYR A 51 -8.75 -19.44 1.15
CA TYR A 51 -7.97 -19.87 2.31
C TYR A 51 -8.55 -19.34 3.63
N LEU A 52 -9.77 -18.79 3.60
CA LEU A 52 -10.43 -18.30 4.80
C LEU A 52 -10.91 -19.47 5.66
N LEU A 53 -10.51 -19.46 6.94
CA LEU A 53 -10.99 -20.40 7.97
C LEU A 53 -12.20 -19.86 8.75
N TYR A 54 -12.51 -18.58 8.56
CA TYR A 54 -13.60 -17.87 9.22
C TYR A 54 -14.37 -17.04 8.18
N PRO A 55 -15.64 -16.69 8.43
CA PRO A 55 -16.38 -15.78 7.59
C PRO A 55 -15.56 -14.50 7.33
N ASP A 56 -15.55 -14.05 6.08
CA ASP A 56 -14.84 -12.82 5.74
C ASP A 56 -15.50 -11.64 6.47
N PHE A 57 -14.73 -10.58 6.73
CA PHE A 57 -15.25 -9.30 7.19
C PHE A 57 -16.05 -8.64 6.06
N THR A 58 -17.25 -9.14 5.83
CA THR A 58 -18.34 -8.39 5.20
C THR A 58 -19.00 -7.57 6.30
N PRO A 59 -18.95 -6.22 6.23
CA PRO A 59 -19.77 -5.38 7.10
C PRO A 59 -21.27 -5.62 6.88
#